data_AF-A0AAW1W1F4-F1
#
_entry.id   AF-A0AAW1W1F4-F1
#
_cell.length_a   1.000
_cell.length_b   1.000
_cell.length_c   1.000
_cell.angle_alpha   90.00
_cell.angle_beta   90.00
_cell.angle_gamma   90.00
#
_symmetry.space_group_name_H-M   'P 1'
#
loop_
_entity.id
_entity.type
_entity.pdbx_description
1 polymer ?
#
loop_
_entity_poly.entity_id
_entity_poly.type
_entity_poly.pdbx_seq_one_letter_code
_entity_poly.pdbx_strand_id
1 'polypeptide(L)'
;MAAEGSTGGIRMVMKNVHDKIPEYYETELEIHDYPPQRRWRVTQHKTLVAIKNKSGIHSLATEGNYIAPGEQPIPGNKKLYMLLKGPTEDSVKNAKAELLRVLEEDEEEDEEEDEESVSTYFPSFFRH
;
A
#
# COMPACT_ATOMS: atom_id res chain seq x y z
N MET A 1 -14.97 -3.84 27.07
CA MET A 1 -15.21 -3.32 25.71
C MET A 1 -13.95 -3.55 24.89
N ALA A 2 -13.92 -4.64 24.13
CA ALA A 2 -12.83 -5.05 23.23
C ALA A 2 -13.53 -5.75 22.04
N ALA A 3 -13.10 -5.70 20.80
CA ALA A 3 -12.03 -5.01 20.11
C ALA A 3 -12.39 -5.19 18.62
N GLU A 4 -12.58 -4.12 17.84
CA GLU A 4 -12.82 -4.26 16.38
C GLU A 4 -12.19 -3.10 15.61
N GLY A 5 -10.87 -2.97 15.74
CA GLY A 5 -10.06 -2.32 14.71
C GLY A 5 -9.80 -3.33 13.60
N SER A 6 -10.75 -3.49 12.67
CA SER A 6 -10.56 -4.36 11.50
C SER A 6 -9.65 -3.68 10.47
N THR A 7 -8.35 -3.62 10.75
CA THR A 7 -7.33 -3.25 9.76
C THR A 7 -7.05 -4.44 8.85
N GLY A 8 -7.73 -4.48 7.69
CA GLY A 8 -7.35 -5.24 6.50
C GLY A 8 -6.75 -6.64 6.75
N GLY A 9 -7.58 -7.60 7.15
CA GLY A 9 -7.19 -9.01 7.23
C GLY A 9 -6.88 -9.59 5.84
N ILE A 10 -6.04 -10.64 5.80
CA ILE A 10 -5.74 -11.33 4.55
C ILE A 10 -6.98 -12.10 4.11
N ARG A 11 -7.44 -11.84 2.88
CA ARG A 11 -8.57 -12.52 2.25
C ARG A 11 -8.07 -13.60 1.30
N MET A 12 -8.74 -14.74 1.30
CA MET A 12 -8.58 -15.77 0.28
C MET A 12 -9.50 -15.45 -0.89
N VAL A 13 -8.97 -15.39 -2.10
CA VAL A 13 -9.77 -15.24 -3.32
C VAL A 13 -9.85 -16.60 -4.00
N MET A 14 -11.07 -17.08 -4.20
CA MET A 14 -11.35 -18.36 -4.86
C MET A 14 -11.75 -18.13 -6.32
N LYS A 15 -11.19 -18.91 -7.24
CA LYS A 15 -11.59 -18.90 -8.65
C LYS A 15 -12.99 -19.47 -8.84
N ASN A 16 -13.28 -20.56 -8.14
CA ASN A 16 -14.56 -21.25 -8.09
C ASN A 16 -14.84 -21.71 -6.66
N VAL A 17 -16.06 -21.53 -6.17
CA VAL A 17 -16.47 -21.93 -4.80
C VAL A 17 -16.43 -23.46 -4.58
N HIS A 18 -16.44 -24.24 -5.68
CA HIS A 18 -16.36 -25.70 -5.62
C HIS A 18 -14.93 -26.22 -5.46
N ASP A 19 -13.92 -25.43 -5.86
CA ASP A 19 -12.52 -25.79 -5.70
C ASP A 19 -12.07 -25.36 -4.30
N LYS A 20 -11.58 -26.32 -3.50
CA LYS A 20 -11.12 -26.06 -2.12
C LYS A 20 -9.74 -25.38 -2.05
N ILE A 21 -9.21 -24.91 -3.18
CA ILE A 21 -7.88 -24.30 -3.29
C ILE A 21 -8.05 -22.82 -3.65
N PRO A 22 -7.53 -21.87 -2.85
CA PRO A 22 -7.60 -20.46 -3.19
C PRO A 22 -6.76 -20.17 -4.45
N GLU A 23 -7.24 -19.25 -5.28
CA GLU A 23 -6.51 -18.75 -6.45
C GLU A 23 -5.34 -17.85 -6.03
N TYR A 24 -5.59 -16.99 -5.04
CA TYR A 24 -4.58 -16.15 -4.41
C TYR A 24 -5.07 -15.64 -3.06
N TYR A 25 -4.16 -14.99 -2.34
CA TYR A 25 -4.41 -14.27 -1.11
C TYR A 25 -4.21 -12.80 -1.36
N GLU A 26 -4.98 -11.94 -0.71
CA GLU A 26 -4.82 -10.50 -0.82
C GLU A 26 -4.99 -9.79 0.51
N THR A 27 -4.31 -8.66 0.66
CA THR A 27 -4.53 -7.72 1.77
C THR A 27 -4.46 -6.30 1.27
N GLU A 28 -5.17 -5.43 1.98
CA GLU A 28 -5.10 -3.98 1.82
C GLU A 28 -4.23 -3.41 2.94
N LEU A 29 -3.40 -2.43 2.61
CA LEU A 29 -2.63 -1.62 3.55
C LEU A 29 -2.91 -0.14 3.28
N GLU A 30 -3.67 0.50 4.15
CA GLU A 30 -3.92 1.94 4.05
C GLU A 30 -2.61 2.70 4.23
N ILE A 31 -2.29 3.57 3.25
CA ILE A 31 -1.08 4.41 3.30
C ILE A 31 -1.41 5.89 3.43
N HIS A 32 -2.70 6.27 3.29
CA HIS A 32 -3.15 7.67 3.26
C HIS A 32 -2.70 8.50 4.47
N ASP A 33 -2.76 7.91 5.67
CA ASP A 33 -2.43 8.60 6.93
C ASP A 33 -0.91 8.74 7.17
N TYR A 34 -0.06 8.21 6.27
CA TYR A 34 1.40 8.38 6.36
C TYR A 34 1.86 9.70 5.72
N PRO A 35 2.98 10.28 6.20
CA PRO A 35 3.55 11.51 5.63
C PRO A 35 3.83 11.38 4.11
N PRO A 36 3.78 12.49 3.33
CA PRO A 36 3.99 12.47 1.88
C PRO A 36 5.26 11.75 1.44
N GLN A 37 6.39 11.98 2.12
CA GLN A 37 7.68 11.34 1.83
C GLN A 37 7.60 9.81 1.94
N ARG A 38 6.92 9.29 2.98
CA ARG A 38 6.76 7.85 3.21
C ARG A 38 5.88 7.22 2.13
N ARG A 39 4.75 7.86 1.82
CA ARG A 39 3.84 7.42 0.75
C ARG A 39 4.56 7.37 -0.60
N TRP A 40 5.33 8.41 -0.92
CA TRP A 40 6.08 8.47 -2.15
C TRP A 40 7.05 7.29 -2.27
N ARG A 41 7.84 7.04 -1.22
CA ARG A 41 8.84 5.96 -1.22
C ARG A 41 8.27 4.57 -1.45
N VAL A 42 7.11 4.24 -0.84
CA VAL A 42 6.46 2.93 -1.08
C VAL A 42 5.83 2.80 -2.45
N THR A 43 5.54 3.91 -3.14
CA THR A 43 5.03 3.89 -4.52
C THR A 43 6.13 3.90 -5.58
N GLN A 44 7.40 4.03 -5.20
CA GLN A 44 8.52 3.99 -6.14
C GLN A 44 8.69 2.60 -6.75
N HIS A 45 8.92 2.55 -8.06
CA HIS A 45 9.14 1.29 -8.78
C HIS A 45 10.25 0.43 -8.17
N LYS A 46 11.38 1.04 -7.78
CA LYS A 46 12.51 0.35 -7.14
C LYS A 46 12.09 -0.34 -5.83
N THR A 47 11.39 0.38 -4.96
CA THR A 47 10.86 -0.13 -3.69
C THR A 47 9.87 -1.26 -3.93
N LEU A 48 8.91 -1.07 -4.84
CA LEU A 48 7.89 -2.06 -5.17
C LEU A 48 8.51 -3.37 -5.70
N VAL A 49 9.50 -3.26 -6.60
CA VAL A 49 10.22 -4.42 -7.15
C VAL A 49 11.02 -5.12 -6.05
N ALA A 50 11.70 -4.38 -5.18
CA ALA A 50 12.47 -4.95 -4.07
C ALA A 50 11.56 -5.73 -3.10
N ILE A 51 10.43 -5.15 -2.69
CA ILE A 51 9.46 -5.79 -1.81
C ILE A 51 8.87 -7.04 -2.49
N LYS A 52 8.50 -6.94 -3.76
CA LYS A 52 7.98 -8.07 -4.53
C LYS A 52 8.97 -9.23 -4.59
N ASN A 53 10.24 -8.95 -4.88
CA ASN A 53 11.29 -9.96 -4.97
C ASN A 53 11.59 -10.62 -3.63
N LYS A 54 11.58 -9.88 -2.52
CA LYS A 54 11.80 -10.41 -1.18
C LYS A 54 10.65 -11.26 -0.66
N SER A 55 9.41 -10.86 -0.94
CA SER A 55 8.20 -11.47 -0.34
C SER A 55 7.56 -12.56 -1.21
N GLY A 56 7.84 -12.59 -2.51
CA GLY A 56 7.29 -13.60 -3.43
C GLY A 56 5.83 -13.37 -3.83
N ILE A 57 5.28 -12.17 -3.58
CA ILE A 57 3.94 -11.81 -4.07
C ILE A 57 3.93 -11.66 -5.59
N HIS A 58 2.77 -11.87 -6.22
CA HIS A 58 2.65 -11.73 -7.67
C HIS A 58 2.34 -10.29 -8.08
N SER A 59 1.58 -9.55 -7.26
CA SER A 59 1.14 -8.19 -7.58
C SER A 59 1.15 -7.28 -6.35
N LEU A 60 1.58 -6.05 -6.60
CA LEU A 60 1.58 -4.93 -5.68
C LEU A 60 1.04 -3.73 -6.48
N ALA A 61 -0.04 -3.11 -6.02
CA ALA A 61 -0.71 -2.02 -6.72
C ALA A 61 -1.10 -0.91 -5.74
N THR A 62 -1.03 0.34 -6.20
CA THR A 62 -1.52 1.50 -5.47
C THR A 62 -2.93 1.81 -5.94
N GLU A 63 -3.89 1.84 -5.03
CA GLU A 63 -5.33 1.96 -5.31
C GLU A 63 -6.00 2.96 -4.36
N GLY A 64 -7.24 3.35 -4.67
CA GLY A 64 -8.03 4.28 -3.87
C GLY A 64 -7.75 5.75 -4.20
N ASN A 65 -8.21 6.64 -3.32
CA ASN A 65 -8.23 8.08 -3.57
C ASN A 65 -7.36 8.82 -2.55
N TYR A 66 -6.54 9.73 -3.05
CA TYR A 66 -5.86 10.68 -2.17
C TYR A 66 -6.86 11.74 -1.74
N ILE A 67 -7.10 11.85 -0.43
CA ILE A 67 -7.93 12.90 0.14
C ILE A 67 -7.00 14.02 0.61
N ALA A 68 -7.15 15.22 0.05
CA ALA A 68 -6.33 16.35 0.45
C ALA A 68 -6.64 16.78 1.91
N PRO A 69 -5.68 17.37 2.63
CA PRO A 69 -5.95 17.93 3.96
C PRO A 69 -7.10 18.95 3.91
N GLY A 70 -8.13 18.74 4.72
CA GLY A 70 -9.31 19.60 4.77
C GLY A 70 -10.43 19.23 3.77
N GLU A 71 -10.21 18.24 2.91
CA GLU A 71 -11.23 17.68 2.03
C GLU A 71 -11.99 16.54 2.73
N GLN A 72 -13.27 16.35 2.38
CA GLN A 72 -14.08 15.27 2.92
C GLN A 72 -13.94 14.00 2.07
N PRO A 73 -13.88 12.80 2.69
CA PRO A 73 -13.91 11.55 1.95
C PRO A 73 -15.17 11.46 1.10
N ILE A 74 -15.01 11.14 -0.18
CA ILE A 74 -16.12 10.85 -1.07
C ILE A 74 -16.82 9.58 -0.54
N PRO A 75 -18.13 9.62 -0.24
CA PRO A 75 -18.86 8.45 0.24
C PRO A 75 -18.74 7.27 -0.73
N GLY A 76 -18.31 6.12 -0.23
CA GLY A 76 -18.13 4.91 -1.02
C GLY A 76 -16.74 4.74 -1.64
N ASN A 77 -15.89 5.78 -1.61
CA ASN A 77 -14.52 5.69 -2.07
C ASN A 77 -13.57 5.32 -0.93
N LYS A 78 -12.62 4.43 -1.22
CA LYS A 78 -11.54 4.11 -0.28
C LYS A 78 -10.46 5.19 -0.33
N LYS A 79 -9.94 5.54 0.85
CA LYS A 79 -8.67 6.27 1.00
C LYS A 79 -7.54 5.54 0.30
N LEU A 80 -6.46 6.24 -0.04
CA LEU A 80 -5.26 5.69 -0.67
C LEU A 80 -4.68 4.49 0.11
N TYR A 81 -4.53 3.36 -0.59
CA TYR A 81 -4.01 2.11 -0.03
C TYR A 81 -3.15 1.33 -1.03
N MET A 82 -2.36 0.40 -0.50
CA MET A 82 -1.63 -0.59 -1.26
C MET A 82 -2.41 -1.90 -1.26
N LEU A 83 -2.66 -2.47 -2.44
CA LEU A 83 -3.23 -3.78 -2.63
C LEU A 83 -2.11 -4.78 -2.91
N LEU A 84 -1.99 -5.78 -2.05
CA LEU A 84 -0.98 -6.83 -2.16
C LEU A 84 -1.68 -8.13 -2.50
N LYS A 85 -1.18 -8.86 -3.50
CA LYS A 85 -1.72 -10.16 -3.90
C LYS A 85 -0.62 -11.19 -4.06
N GLY A 86 -0.76 -12.33 -3.41
CA GLY A 86 0.25 -13.37 -3.32
C GLY A 86 -0.31 -14.78 -3.46
N PRO A 87 0.53 -15.76 -3.85
CA PRO A 87 0.12 -17.15 -3.98
C PRO A 87 -0.16 -17.83 -2.63
N THR A 88 0.39 -17.30 -1.53
CA THR A 88 0.23 -17.82 -0.17
C THR A 88 -0.05 -16.68 0.81
N GLU A 89 -0.67 -17.03 1.95
CA GLU A 89 -0.89 -16.09 3.05
C GLU A 89 0.44 -15.52 3.57
N ASP A 90 1.47 -16.36 3.70
CA ASP A 90 2.79 -15.95 4.19
C ASP A 90 3.49 -14.95 3.25
N SER A 91 3.39 -15.13 1.93
CA SER A 91 3.91 -14.15 0.98
C SER A 91 3.26 -12.78 1.17
N VAL A 92 1.94 -12.76 1.38
CA VAL A 92 1.19 -11.52 1.63
C VAL A 92 1.56 -10.90 2.99
N LYS A 93 1.71 -11.72 4.05
CA LYS A 93 2.18 -11.25 5.37
C LYS A 93 3.57 -10.62 5.29
N ASN A 94 4.51 -11.31 4.64
CA ASN A 94 5.88 -10.85 4.50
C ASN A 94 5.93 -9.54 3.71
N ALA A 95 5.16 -9.43 2.62
CA ALA A 95 5.08 -8.20 1.84
C ALA A 95 4.49 -7.02 2.64
N LYS A 96 3.43 -7.27 3.42
CA LYS A 96 2.83 -6.26 4.29
C LYS A 96 3.81 -5.79 5.36
N ALA A 97 4.56 -6.71 5.97
CA ALA A 97 5.60 -6.39 6.94
C ALA A 97 6.74 -5.56 6.33
N GLU A 98 7.22 -5.91 5.14
CA GLU A 98 8.25 -5.12 4.45
C GLU A 98 7.76 -3.71 4.05
N LEU A 99 6.51 -3.57 3.60
CA LEU A 99 5.91 -2.26 3.32
C LEU A 99 5.83 -1.40 4.58
N LEU A 100 5.34 -1.97 5.69
CA LEU A 100 5.28 -1.27 6.98
C LEU A 100 6.68 -0.84 7.42
N ARG A 101 7.67 -1.72 7.27
CA ARG A 101 9.08 -1.39 7.56
C ARG A 101 9.54 -0.17 6.78
N VAL A 102 9.27 -0.09 5.47
CA VAL A 102 9.65 1.06 4.63
C VAL A 102 8.86 2.33 4.99
N LEU A 103 7.59 2.19 5.37
CA LEU A 103 6.74 3.30 5.80
C LEU A 103 7.17 3.88 7.16
N GLU A 104 7.75 3.06 8.03
CA GLU A 104 8.17 3.43 9.38
C GLU A 104 9.67 3.77 9.47
N GLU A 105 10.53 3.27 8.58
CA GLU A 105 12.00 3.47 8.59
C GLU A 105 12.39 4.93 8.33
N ASP A 106 12.68 5.71 9.37
CA ASP A 106 13.16 7.10 9.23
C ASP A 106 14.50 7.08 8.51
N GLU A 107 14.51 7.35 7.20
CA GLU A 107 15.72 7.75 6.50
C GLU A 107 15.91 9.24 6.73
N GLU A 108 16.78 9.57 7.68
CA GLU A 108 17.64 10.74 7.54
C GLU A 108 18.52 10.48 6.31
N GLU A 109 18.06 10.89 5.13
CA GLU A 109 18.96 11.11 3.99
C GLU A 109 19.13 12.63 3.82
N ASP A 110 20.41 13.01 3.77
CA ASP A 110 20.94 14.35 3.91
C ASP A 110 20.25 15.41 3.03
N GLU A 111 20.26 16.65 3.56
CA GLU A 111 19.87 17.87 2.88
C GLU A 111 20.45 17.95 1.45
N GLU A 112 19.58 17.94 0.45
CA GLU A 112 19.43 18.95 -0.62
C GLU A 112 18.57 18.32 -1.73
N GLU A 113 17.38 18.88 -2.00
CA GLU A 113 16.84 19.05 -3.35
C GLU A 113 15.44 19.71 -3.32
N ASP A 114 15.47 21.05 -3.46
CA ASP A 114 14.48 21.99 -3.98
C ASP A 114 12.98 21.76 -3.70
N GLU A 115 12.39 22.71 -2.96
CA GLU A 115 10.95 22.81 -2.68
C GLU A 115 10.05 22.86 -3.95
N GLU A 116 10.60 23.13 -5.14
CA GLU A 116 9.86 23.05 -6.42
C GLU A 116 9.59 21.60 -6.90
N SER A 117 10.30 20.60 -6.38
CA SER A 117 10.17 19.20 -6.81
C SER A 117 8.97 18.47 -6.17
N VAL A 118 8.56 18.86 -4.96
CA VAL A 118 7.47 18.18 -4.22
C VAL A 118 6.13 18.33 -4.94
N SER A 119 5.93 19.47 -5.62
CA SER A 119 4.72 19.77 -6.41
C SER A 119 4.65 18.97 -7.73
N THR A 120 5.80 18.54 -8.27
CA THR A 120 5.88 17.76 -9.52
C THR A 120 6.00 16.25 -9.27
N TYR A 121 6.44 15.83 -8.07
CA TYR A 121 6.63 14.42 -7.72
C TYR A 121 5.38 13.72 -7.15
N PHE A 122 4.30 14.45 -6.89
CA PHE A 122 2.98 13.83 -6.87
C PHE A 122 2.59 13.60 -8.35
N PRO A 123 2.69 12.36 -8.90
CA PRO A 123 2.29 12.13 -10.27
C PRO A 123 0.85 12.63 -10.43
N SER A 124 0.55 13.27 -11.57
CA SER A 124 -0.76 13.87 -11.87
C SER A 124 -1.95 12.91 -11.67
N PHE A 125 -1.67 11.62 -11.53
CA PHE A 125 -2.61 10.57 -11.11
C PHE A 125 -3.28 10.84 -9.74
N PHE A 126 -2.62 11.56 -8.82
CA PHE A 126 -3.16 11.90 -7.50
C PHE A 126 -3.75 13.32 -7.40
N ARG A 127 -3.82 14.05 -8.52
CA ARG A 127 -4.39 15.40 -8.60
C ARG A 127 -5.74 15.35 -9.30
N HIS A 128 -6.77 14.83 -8.63
CA HIS A 128 -8.17 14.99 -9.05
C HIS A 128 -9.05 15.12 -7.81
#